data_AF-A0A8T5L029-F1
#
_entry.id   AF-A0A8T5L029-F1
#
_cell.length_a   1.000
_cell.length_b   1.000
_cell.length_c   1.000
_cell.angle_alpha   90.00
_cell.angle_beta   90.00
_cell.angle_gamma   90.00
#
_symmetry.space_group_name_H-M   'P 1'
#
loop_
_entity.id
_entity.type
_entity.pdbx_description
1 polymer ?
#
loop_
_entity_poly.entity_id
_entity_poly.type
_entity_poly.pdbx_seq_one_letter_code
_entity_poly.pdbx_strand_id
1 'polypeptide(L)'
;MQKKLSILFVLVLLVSVSGCTTLESGNGVVIKEFTTDFNEVISGERADFYLKIKNIGSQTAENVFAEIYGLDFGWKEIESGMKCPNEKPISLIAPNTLYGTEGEEKVCIWSYTASDVPAGMSTTYEPKARVFYDYQTDAVIGLTLVSREEMIRLQNSGKAPQIDVLSKTSSPIDVAVNLQTPIRVSGNEASFILGITVTNVGEGVPCLKGRCKSSAGYPIEDPKTD
;
A
#
# COMPACT_ATOMS: atom_id res chain seq x y z
N MET A 1 49.54 12.08 -18.57
CA MET A 1 48.32 12.91 -18.52
C MET A 1 47.03 12.07 -18.46
N GLN A 2 46.94 10.93 -19.17
CA GLN A 2 45.77 10.01 -19.14
C GLN A 2 45.37 9.46 -17.76
N LYS A 3 46.34 9.11 -16.88
CA LYS A 3 46.01 8.56 -15.54
C LYS A 3 45.24 9.53 -14.63
N LYS A 4 45.45 10.85 -14.79
CA LYS A 4 44.72 11.86 -14.02
C LYS A 4 43.28 12.04 -14.51
N LEU A 5 43.03 11.80 -15.80
CA LEU A 5 41.70 11.88 -16.40
C LEU A 5 40.82 10.68 -16.00
N SER A 6 41.40 9.47 -15.93
CA SER A 6 40.68 8.28 -15.44
C SER A 6 40.25 8.39 -13.98
N ILE A 7 41.11 8.95 -13.10
CA ILE A 7 40.76 9.11 -11.68
C ILE A 7 39.60 10.12 -11.52
N LEU A 8 39.61 11.20 -12.30
CA LEU A 8 38.53 12.19 -12.27
C LEU A 8 37.19 11.58 -12.76
N PHE A 9 37.23 10.74 -13.78
CA PHE A 9 36.03 10.07 -14.31
C PHE A 9 35.43 9.08 -13.31
N VAL A 10 36.27 8.30 -12.62
CA VAL A 10 35.81 7.39 -11.55
C VAL A 10 35.21 8.16 -10.37
N LEU A 11 35.77 9.33 -10.02
CA LEU A 11 35.27 10.14 -8.91
C LEU A 11 33.93 10.81 -9.24
N VAL A 12 33.74 11.29 -10.47
CA VAL A 12 32.46 11.85 -10.94
C VAL A 12 31.39 10.77 -10.98
N LEU A 13 31.73 9.56 -11.45
CA LEU A 13 30.81 8.42 -11.47
C LEU A 13 30.37 8.01 -10.04
N LEU A 14 31.27 8.10 -9.06
CA LEU A 14 30.99 7.77 -7.66
C LEU A 14 30.04 8.78 -6.99
N VAL A 15 30.15 10.07 -7.34
CA VAL A 15 29.27 11.14 -6.81
C VAL A 15 27.89 11.10 -7.48
N SER A 16 27.77 10.64 -8.73
CA SER A 16 26.46 10.52 -9.39
C SER A 16 25.58 9.40 -8.85
N VAL A 17 26.10 8.48 -8.02
CA VAL A 17 25.31 7.40 -7.38
C VAL A 17 24.87 7.76 -5.96
N SER A 18 25.23 8.94 -5.43
CA SER A 18 24.58 9.45 -4.20
C SER A 18 23.18 9.96 -4.55
N GLY A 19 22.30 9.02 -4.83
CA GLY A 19 20.90 9.23 -5.19
C GLY A 19 20.17 10.00 -4.11
N CYS A 20 19.45 11.03 -4.54
CA CYS A 20 18.42 11.69 -3.76
C CYS A 20 17.37 10.62 -3.41
N THR A 21 17.21 10.28 -2.13
CA THR A 21 16.11 9.44 -1.68
C THR A 21 14.86 10.30 -1.68
N THR A 22 14.12 10.29 -2.78
CA THR A 22 12.73 10.77 -2.78
C THR A 22 11.98 10.02 -1.70
N LEU A 23 11.27 10.75 -0.83
CA LEU A 23 10.30 10.16 0.11
C LEU A 23 9.15 9.60 -0.71
N GLU A 24 9.32 8.40 -1.26
CA GLU A 24 8.31 7.77 -2.10
C GLU A 24 7.19 7.20 -1.24
N SER A 25 6.00 7.75 -1.42
CA SER A 25 4.77 7.05 -1.12
C SER A 25 4.59 5.90 -2.11
N GLY A 26 4.02 4.79 -1.66
CA GLY A 26 4.08 3.54 -2.41
C GLY A 26 3.17 2.47 -1.83
N ASN A 27 3.18 1.29 -2.45
CA ASN A 27 2.33 0.18 -2.03
C ASN A 27 2.68 -0.28 -0.59
N GLY A 28 1.67 -0.74 0.16
CA GLY A 28 1.85 -1.38 1.46
C GLY A 28 2.17 -2.87 1.28
N VAL A 29 1.13 -3.69 1.29
CA VAL A 29 1.23 -5.13 0.96
C VAL A 29 1.03 -5.33 -0.53
N VAL A 30 1.91 -6.12 -1.15
CA VAL A 30 1.82 -6.52 -2.56
C VAL A 30 1.64 -8.02 -2.72
N ILE A 31 0.89 -8.41 -3.76
CA ILE A 31 0.82 -9.79 -4.23
C ILE A 31 2.05 -10.04 -5.11
N LYS A 32 2.94 -10.91 -4.65
CA LYS A 32 4.14 -11.31 -5.39
C LYS A 32 3.84 -12.37 -6.43
N GLU A 33 2.95 -13.30 -6.09
CA GLU A 33 2.65 -14.47 -6.90
C GLU A 33 1.26 -14.98 -6.53
N PHE A 34 0.46 -15.31 -7.55
CA PHE A 34 -0.79 -16.04 -7.39
C PHE A 34 -0.84 -17.13 -8.47
N THR A 35 -0.81 -18.39 -8.04
CA THR A 35 -0.66 -19.54 -8.94
C THR A 35 -1.46 -20.74 -8.44
N THR A 36 -1.55 -21.78 -9.25
CA THR A 36 -2.19 -23.07 -8.98
C THR A 36 -1.19 -24.19 -9.28
N ASP A 37 -1.36 -25.36 -8.67
CA ASP A 37 -0.54 -26.54 -8.98
C ASP A 37 -0.65 -26.98 -10.44
N PHE A 38 -1.84 -26.79 -11.04
CA PHE A 38 -2.16 -27.24 -12.39
C PHE A 38 -2.98 -26.19 -13.15
N ASN A 39 -2.68 -26.03 -14.44
CA ASN A 39 -3.44 -25.17 -15.35
C ASN A 39 -4.75 -25.83 -15.84
N GLU A 40 -4.85 -27.15 -15.70
CA GLU A 40 -6.00 -27.96 -16.03
C GLU A 40 -6.22 -28.98 -14.91
N VAL A 41 -7.47 -29.18 -14.51
CA VAL A 41 -7.84 -30.12 -13.44
C VAL A 41 -9.06 -30.92 -13.88
N ILE A 42 -9.09 -32.21 -13.55
CA ILE A 42 -10.24 -33.06 -13.87
C ILE A 42 -11.33 -32.84 -12.81
N SER A 43 -12.59 -32.91 -13.23
CA SER A 43 -13.76 -32.87 -12.33
C SER A 43 -13.56 -33.78 -11.10
N GLY A 44 -13.79 -33.25 -9.91
CA GLY A 44 -13.64 -34.01 -8.66
C GLY A 44 -12.22 -34.15 -8.12
N GLU A 45 -11.18 -33.70 -8.84
CA GLU A 45 -9.81 -33.66 -8.33
C GLU A 45 -9.56 -32.44 -7.44
N ARG A 46 -8.52 -32.55 -6.60
CA ARG A 46 -8.07 -31.45 -5.76
C ARG A 46 -7.16 -30.51 -6.55
N ALA A 47 -7.40 -29.21 -6.43
CA ALA A 47 -6.48 -28.16 -6.85
C ALA A 47 -6.16 -27.25 -5.67
N ASP A 48 -4.87 -26.93 -5.50
CA ASP A 48 -4.42 -25.95 -4.51
C ASP A 48 -4.04 -24.64 -5.21
N PHE A 49 -4.50 -23.53 -4.64
CA PHE A 49 -4.16 -22.18 -5.04
C PHE A 49 -3.19 -21.57 -4.04
N TYR A 50 -2.11 -21.00 -4.54
CA TYR A 50 -1.03 -20.40 -3.75
C TYR A 50 -1.01 -18.90 -3.96
N LEU A 51 -1.06 -18.15 -2.88
CA LEU A 51 -0.87 -16.70 -2.88
C LEU A 51 0.35 -16.36 -2.03
N LYS A 52 1.31 -15.68 -2.63
CA LYS A 52 2.46 -15.09 -1.93
C LYS A 52 2.28 -13.59 -1.82
N ILE A 53 2.29 -13.09 -0.59
CA ILE A 53 2.16 -11.67 -0.27
C ILE A 53 3.38 -11.19 0.50
N LYS A 54 3.76 -9.93 0.28
CA LYS A 54 4.90 -9.30 0.94
C LYS A 54 4.56 -7.88 1.37
N ASN A 55 4.94 -7.50 2.58
CA ASN A 55 4.89 -6.10 2.98
C ASN A 55 6.13 -5.36 2.44
N ILE A 56 5.90 -4.34 1.62
CA ILE A 56 6.94 -3.44 1.12
C ILE A 56 6.75 -2.00 1.63
N GLY A 57 5.66 -1.74 2.36
CA GLY A 57 5.40 -0.47 3.00
C GLY A 57 6.20 -0.30 4.28
N SER A 58 6.44 0.95 4.68
CA SER A 58 7.27 1.29 5.84
C SER A 58 6.66 0.97 7.21
N GLN A 59 5.40 0.55 7.25
CA GLN A 59 4.67 0.21 8.48
C GLN A 59 4.17 -1.22 8.45
N THR A 60 4.09 -1.85 9.62
CA THR A 60 3.57 -3.22 9.76
C THR A 60 2.12 -3.25 9.31
N ALA A 61 1.77 -4.16 8.41
CA ALA A 61 0.39 -4.37 7.99
C ALA A 61 -0.29 -5.29 8.99
N GLU A 62 -1.46 -4.88 9.50
CA GLU A 62 -2.21 -5.63 10.50
C GLU A 62 -3.49 -6.21 9.89
N ASN A 63 -4.07 -7.22 10.57
CA ASN A 63 -5.33 -7.84 10.17
C ASN A 63 -5.33 -8.31 8.70
N VAL A 64 -4.18 -8.80 8.23
CA VAL A 64 -3.98 -9.24 6.86
C VAL A 64 -4.85 -10.46 6.60
N PHE A 65 -5.70 -10.35 5.59
CA PHE A 65 -6.65 -11.36 5.15
C PHE A 65 -6.64 -11.44 3.62
N ALA A 66 -6.82 -12.63 3.07
CA ALA A 66 -6.93 -12.83 1.64
C ALA A 66 -8.12 -13.73 1.29
N GLU A 67 -8.73 -13.46 0.14
CA GLU A 67 -9.79 -14.28 -0.44
C GLU A 67 -9.50 -14.60 -1.91
N ILE A 68 -10.02 -15.73 -2.38
CA ILE A 68 -10.08 -16.07 -3.80
C ILE A 68 -11.52 -15.85 -4.28
N TYR A 69 -11.65 -15.32 -5.50
CA TYR A 69 -12.92 -15.21 -6.22
C TYR A 69 -12.74 -15.63 -7.68
N GLY A 70 -13.84 -15.78 -8.42
CA GLY A 70 -13.81 -16.23 -9.82
C GLY A 70 -13.90 -17.75 -10.00
N LEU A 71 -14.10 -18.49 -8.91
CA LEU A 71 -14.55 -19.89 -8.94
C LEU A 71 -16.10 -19.91 -8.87
N ASP A 72 -16.72 -20.91 -9.50
CA ASP A 72 -18.17 -21.10 -9.41
C ASP A 72 -18.60 -21.85 -8.12
N PHE A 73 -19.91 -21.96 -7.90
CA PHE A 73 -20.49 -22.65 -6.75
C PHE A 73 -20.26 -24.17 -6.72
N GLY A 74 -19.79 -24.77 -7.82
CA GLY A 74 -19.50 -26.19 -7.90
C GLY A 74 -18.13 -26.55 -7.31
N TRP A 75 -17.23 -25.58 -7.21
CA TRP A 75 -15.98 -25.74 -6.47
C TRP A 75 -16.25 -25.88 -4.98
N LYS A 76 -15.74 -26.96 -4.37
CA LYS A 76 -15.96 -27.25 -2.94
C LYS A 76 -14.68 -27.04 -2.18
N GLU A 77 -14.69 -26.13 -1.21
CA GLU A 77 -13.52 -25.92 -0.36
C GLU A 77 -13.27 -27.17 0.50
N ILE A 78 -12.03 -27.64 0.48
CA ILE A 78 -11.55 -28.74 1.33
C ILE A 78 -11.03 -28.09 2.60
N GLU A 79 -11.59 -28.43 3.77
CA GLU A 79 -11.35 -27.79 5.08
C GLU A 79 -9.89 -27.83 5.63
N SER A 80 -8.82 -27.90 4.83
CA SER A 80 -7.45 -28.10 5.33
C SER A 80 -6.33 -27.27 4.70
N GLY A 81 -6.64 -26.16 4.04
CA GLY A 81 -5.63 -25.19 3.57
C GLY A 81 -5.11 -24.27 4.67
N MET A 82 -3.87 -23.80 4.56
CA MET A 82 -3.34 -22.70 5.38
C MET A 82 -3.97 -21.38 4.87
N LYS A 83 -5.22 -21.08 5.28
CA LYS A 83 -5.90 -19.85 4.86
C LYS A 83 -5.21 -18.65 5.51
N CYS A 84 -5.07 -17.57 4.76
CA CYS A 84 -4.70 -16.28 5.35
C CYS A 84 -5.97 -15.50 5.66
N PRO A 85 -6.43 -15.47 6.92
CA PRO A 85 -6.02 -16.19 8.11
C PRO A 85 -6.92 -17.38 8.45
N ASN A 86 -6.32 -18.41 9.05
CA ASN A 86 -7.02 -19.62 9.46
C ASN A 86 -7.81 -19.48 10.76
N GLU A 87 -7.79 -18.33 11.45
CA GLU A 87 -8.61 -18.02 12.65
C GLU A 87 -8.15 -16.73 13.36
N LYS A 88 -6.88 -16.35 13.21
CA LYS A 88 -6.29 -15.16 13.86
C LYS A 88 -5.77 -14.16 12.84
N PRO A 89 -5.99 -12.85 13.03
CA PRO A 89 -5.43 -11.83 12.15
C PRO A 89 -3.92 -12.01 12.02
N ILE A 90 -3.45 -12.05 10.76
CA ILE A 90 -2.04 -12.13 10.44
C ILE A 90 -1.49 -10.71 10.39
N SER A 91 -0.29 -10.50 10.91
CA SER A 91 0.50 -9.30 10.62
C SER A 91 1.61 -9.62 9.62
N LEU A 92 2.02 -8.61 8.86
CA LEU A 92 3.22 -8.64 8.02
C LEU A 92 4.15 -7.51 8.42
N ILE A 93 5.30 -7.87 9.00
CA ILE A 93 6.30 -6.91 9.48
C ILE A 93 6.88 -6.10 8.30
N ALA A 94 7.06 -4.80 8.50
CA ALA A 94 7.68 -3.90 7.53
C ALA A 94 9.18 -4.18 7.32
N PRO A 95 9.74 -3.85 6.14
CA PRO A 95 11.18 -3.83 5.94
C PRO A 95 11.87 -2.88 6.91
N ASN A 96 13.05 -3.28 7.38
CA ASN A 96 13.90 -2.42 8.19
C ASN A 96 15.04 -1.88 7.33
N THR A 97 14.88 -0.64 6.86
CA THR A 97 15.86 0.03 5.99
C THR A 97 17.19 0.31 6.69
N LEU A 98 17.22 0.43 8.02
CA LEU A 98 18.45 0.66 8.79
C LEU A 98 19.35 -0.59 8.79
N TYR A 99 18.75 -1.78 8.90
CA TYR A 99 19.47 -3.06 8.90
C TYR A 99 19.48 -3.75 7.53
N GLY A 100 18.81 -3.18 6.52
CA GLY A 100 18.67 -3.78 5.19
C GLY A 100 17.80 -5.06 5.20
N THR A 101 16.95 -5.24 6.20
CA THR A 101 16.05 -6.39 6.29
C THR A 101 14.82 -6.16 5.43
N GLU A 102 14.49 -7.12 4.57
CA GLU A 102 13.26 -7.06 3.78
C GLU A 102 12.01 -7.23 4.65
N GLY A 103 10.86 -6.76 4.16
CA GLY A 103 9.59 -6.98 4.84
C GLY A 103 9.15 -8.44 4.79
N GLU A 104 8.29 -8.80 5.74
CA GLU A 104 7.82 -10.17 5.89
C GLU A 104 7.03 -10.63 4.66
N GLU A 105 7.25 -11.89 4.29
CA GLU A 105 6.55 -12.58 3.22
C GLU A 105 5.74 -13.74 3.82
N LYS A 106 4.52 -13.94 3.31
CA LYS A 106 3.68 -15.07 3.68
C LYS A 106 3.06 -15.73 2.46
N VAL A 107 2.85 -17.03 2.60
CA VAL A 107 2.17 -17.87 1.61
C VAL A 107 0.85 -18.35 2.19
N CYS A 108 -0.22 -18.16 1.42
CA CYS A 108 -1.58 -18.59 1.72
C CYS A 108 -1.95 -19.69 0.74
N ILE A 109 -2.61 -20.73 1.23
CA ILE A 109 -2.97 -21.90 0.42
C ILE A 109 -4.45 -22.21 0.62
N TRP A 110 -5.19 -22.30 -0.47
CA TRP A 110 -6.58 -22.78 -0.48
C TRP A 110 -6.67 -24.05 -1.30
N SER A 111 -7.32 -25.05 -0.74
CA SER A 111 -7.54 -26.34 -1.38
C SER A 111 -9.00 -26.47 -1.75
N TYR A 112 -9.29 -26.72 -3.02
CA TYR A 112 -10.64 -26.95 -3.50
C TYR A 112 -10.73 -28.25 -4.29
N THR A 113 -11.92 -28.85 -4.29
CA THR A 113 -12.30 -29.88 -5.25
C THR A 113 -12.92 -29.22 -6.47
N ALA A 114 -12.42 -29.57 -7.66
CA ALA A 114 -12.91 -29.07 -8.94
C ALA A 114 -14.38 -29.42 -9.17
N SER A 115 -15.12 -28.48 -9.77
CA SER A 115 -16.54 -28.61 -10.11
C SER A 115 -16.78 -29.76 -11.11
N ASP A 116 -17.96 -30.35 -11.07
CA ASP A 116 -18.36 -31.41 -11.98
C ASP A 116 -18.74 -30.84 -13.36
N VAL A 117 -17.89 -31.08 -14.36
CA VAL A 117 -18.16 -30.73 -15.77
C VAL A 117 -18.61 -31.97 -16.56
N PRO A 118 -19.66 -31.88 -17.41
CA PRO A 118 -20.11 -33.00 -18.23
C PRO A 118 -19.00 -33.57 -19.12
N ALA A 119 -19.03 -34.90 -19.33
CA ALA A 119 -18.05 -35.57 -20.16
C ALA A 119 -17.98 -34.97 -21.58
N GLY A 120 -16.76 -34.66 -22.04
CA GLY A 120 -16.52 -34.04 -23.34
C GLY A 120 -16.68 -32.52 -23.37
N MET A 121 -16.93 -31.88 -22.22
CA MET A 121 -16.90 -30.42 -22.06
C MET A 121 -15.70 -29.99 -21.22
N SER A 122 -15.25 -28.76 -21.43
CA SER A 122 -14.29 -28.07 -20.58
C SER A 122 -14.86 -26.72 -20.17
N THR A 123 -14.43 -26.21 -19.01
CA THR A 123 -14.80 -24.89 -18.52
C THR A 123 -13.54 -24.18 -18.05
N THR A 124 -13.40 -22.92 -18.47
CA THR A 124 -12.24 -22.09 -18.12
C THR A 124 -12.64 -21.16 -16.99
N TYR A 125 -11.81 -21.13 -15.95
CA TYR A 125 -11.96 -20.23 -14.81
C TYR A 125 -10.79 -19.26 -14.77
N GLU A 126 -11.06 -18.02 -14.36
CA GLU A 126 -10.04 -16.99 -14.11
C GLU A 126 -10.06 -16.61 -12.62
N PRO A 127 -9.55 -17.49 -11.74
CA PRO A 127 -9.50 -17.19 -10.32
C PRO A 127 -8.64 -15.95 -10.09
N LYS A 128 -9.04 -15.14 -9.13
CA LYS A 128 -8.35 -13.92 -8.72
C LYS A 128 -8.25 -13.91 -7.20
N ALA A 129 -7.13 -13.40 -6.70
CA ALA A 129 -6.93 -13.19 -5.27
C ALA A 129 -7.09 -11.72 -4.91
N ARG A 130 -7.67 -11.46 -3.74
CA ARG A 130 -7.75 -10.12 -3.14
C ARG A 130 -7.18 -10.17 -1.73
N VAL A 131 -6.40 -9.15 -1.39
CA VAL A 131 -5.76 -9.00 -0.08
C VAL A 131 -6.30 -7.76 0.61
N PHE A 132 -6.60 -7.88 1.88
CA PHE A 132 -7.09 -6.84 2.76
C PHE A 132 -6.16 -6.72 3.95
N TYR A 133 -5.92 -5.50 4.41
CA TYR A 133 -5.10 -5.23 5.58
C TYR A 133 -5.43 -3.85 6.12
N ASP A 134 -5.27 -3.71 7.44
CA ASP A 134 -5.23 -2.40 8.08
C ASP A 134 -3.83 -1.80 7.85
N TYR A 135 -3.77 -0.51 7.55
CA TYR A 135 -2.54 0.24 7.43
C TYR A 135 -2.63 1.53 8.24
N GLN A 136 -1.46 2.04 8.63
CA GLN A 136 -1.31 3.34 9.25
C GLN A 136 -0.34 4.18 8.40
N THR A 137 -0.71 5.44 8.20
CA THR A 137 0.13 6.44 7.52
C THR A 137 0.44 7.54 8.50
N ASP A 138 1.72 7.79 8.72
CA ASP A 138 2.19 8.88 9.57
C ASP A 138 2.93 9.92 8.71
N ALA A 139 2.60 11.19 8.91
CA ALA A 139 3.28 12.31 8.29
C ALA A 139 3.63 13.35 9.36
N VAL A 140 4.90 13.71 9.46
CA VAL A 140 5.39 14.73 10.38
C VAL A 140 5.77 15.95 9.56
N ILE A 141 5.13 17.07 9.88
CA ILE A 141 5.36 18.36 9.22
C ILE A 141 6.00 19.35 10.19
N GLY A 142 6.99 20.08 9.69
CA GLY A 142 7.63 21.19 10.36
C GLY A 142 6.99 22.48 9.88
N LEU A 143 6.42 23.24 10.81
CA LEU A 143 5.92 24.57 10.54
C LEU A 143 6.88 25.61 11.10
N THR A 144 7.49 26.40 10.22
CA THR A 144 8.34 27.51 10.64
C THR A 144 7.49 28.73 10.97
N LEU A 145 7.45 29.09 12.25
CA LEU A 145 6.81 30.33 12.70
C LEU A 145 7.78 31.50 12.51
N VAL A 146 7.28 32.60 11.96
CA VAL A 146 8.03 33.85 11.77
C VAL A 146 7.47 34.96 12.65
N SER A 147 8.23 36.06 12.81
CA SER A 147 7.75 37.21 13.57
C SER A 147 6.50 37.84 12.94
N ARG A 148 5.77 38.63 13.72
CA ARG A 148 4.56 39.32 13.28
C ARG A 148 4.80 40.20 12.06
N GLU A 149 5.89 40.95 12.05
CA GLU A 149 6.27 41.86 10.97
C GLU A 149 6.53 41.07 9.68
N GLU A 150 7.21 39.93 9.79
CA GLU A 150 7.48 39.06 8.65
C GLU A 150 6.21 38.35 8.16
N MET A 151 5.30 37.98 9.08
CA MET A 151 4.01 37.41 8.72
C MET A 151 3.14 38.40 7.93
N ILE A 152 3.11 39.67 8.35
CA ILE A 152 2.44 40.76 7.62
C ILE A 152 3.10 40.96 6.25
N ARG A 153 4.44 40.90 6.17
CA ARG A 153 5.18 40.99 4.90
C ARG A 153 4.79 39.86 3.94
N LEU A 154 4.76 38.62 4.43
CA LEU A 154 4.34 37.45 3.66
C LEU A 154 2.91 37.59 3.17
N GLN A 155 1.98 37.97 4.06
CA GLN A 155 0.58 38.22 3.73
C GLN A 155 0.42 39.28 2.62
N ASN A 156 1.10 40.43 2.74
CA ASN A 156 1.05 41.50 1.74
C ASN A 156 1.68 41.08 0.40
N SER A 157 2.62 40.14 0.42
CA SER A 157 3.23 39.57 -0.78
C SER A 157 2.44 38.40 -1.38
N GLY A 158 1.33 37.99 -0.78
CA GLY A 158 0.54 36.82 -1.18
C GLY A 158 1.24 35.47 -0.93
N LYS A 159 2.27 35.45 -0.09
CA LYS A 159 3.05 34.25 0.26
C LYS A 159 2.63 33.69 1.61
N ALA A 160 2.85 32.39 1.81
CA ALA A 160 2.69 31.73 3.10
C ALA A 160 4.07 31.36 3.70
N PRO A 161 4.18 31.16 5.02
CA PRO A 161 5.30 30.47 5.64
C PRO A 161 5.55 29.12 4.97
N GLN A 162 6.82 28.76 4.89
CA GLN A 162 7.21 27.45 4.37
C GLN A 162 6.80 26.37 5.36
N ILE A 163 6.26 25.28 4.81
CA ILE A 163 6.09 24.01 5.52
C ILE A 163 7.10 23.06 4.93
N ASP A 164 7.82 22.38 5.80
CA ASP A 164 8.71 21.30 5.41
C ASP A 164 8.09 19.98 5.85
N VAL A 165 7.98 19.02 4.93
CA VAL A 165 7.66 17.64 5.31
C VAL A 165 8.92 17.04 5.91
N LEU A 166 8.92 16.85 7.23
CA LEU A 166 10.10 16.34 7.96
C LEU A 166 10.23 14.82 7.80
N SER A 167 9.10 14.11 7.82
CA SER A 167 9.07 12.69 7.53
C SER A 167 7.68 12.25 7.07
N LYS A 168 7.64 11.15 6.32
CA LYS A 168 6.41 10.52 5.84
C LYS A 168 6.63 9.03 5.69
N THR A 169 5.65 8.23 6.10
CA THR A 169 5.67 6.79 5.87
C THR A 169 5.40 6.48 4.40
N SER A 170 6.12 5.52 3.83
CA SER A 170 5.75 4.88 2.57
C SER A 170 4.57 3.96 2.82
N SER A 171 3.38 4.39 2.37
CA SER A 171 2.10 3.74 2.61
C SER A 171 1.16 3.97 1.42
N PRO A 172 0.16 3.10 1.20
CA PRO A 172 -0.73 3.19 0.04
C PRO A 172 -1.55 4.48 0.02
N ILE A 173 -1.72 5.13 1.17
CA ILE A 173 -2.27 6.48 1.26
C ILE A 173 -1.16 7.50 1.48
N ASP A 174 -1.23 8.53 0.67
CA ASP A 174 -0.40 9.72 0.72
C ASP A 174 -1.14 10.82 1.47
N VAL A 175 -0.50 11.40 2.50
CA VAL A 175 -1.01 12.57 3.21
C VAL A 175 -0.12 13.77 2.91
N ALA A 176 -0.70 14.79 2.28
CA ALA A 176 -0.06 16.07 2.02
C ALA A 176 -0.73 17.17 2.85
N VAL A 177 0.06 17.98 3.54
CA VAL A 177 -0.44 19.12 4.32
C VAL A 177 0.06 20.41 3.70
N ASN A 178 -0.87 21.31 3.44
CA ASN A 178 -0.61 22.59 2.81
C ASN A 178 -1.19 23.71 3.67
N LEU A 179 -0.49 24.84 3.72
CA LEU A 179 -0.99 26.06 4.37
C LEU A 179 -1.79 26.84 3.35
N GLN A 180 -3.03 27.17 3.70
CA GLN A 180 -3.86 28.02 2.87
C GLN A 180 -3.68 29.49 3.28
N THR A 181 -3.57 30.35 2.27
CA THR A 181 -3.66 31.79 2.42
C THR A 181 -5.13 32.25 2.33
N PRO A 182 -5.50 33.37 2.97
CA PRO A 182 -4.67 34.26 3.75
C PRO A 182 -4.51 33.82 5.22
N ILE A 183 -3.36 34.16 5.80
CA ILE A 183 -3.09 33.99 7.24
C ILE A 183 -3.67 35.18 7.97
N ARG A 184 -4.38 34.93 9.07
CA ARG A 184 -4.98 35.99 9.89
C ARG A 184 -4.04 36.31 11.03
N VAL A 185 -3.63 37.57 11.14
CA VAL A 185 -2.81 38.06 12.25
C VAL A 185 -3.62 39.09 13.03
N SER A 186 -3.88 38.83 14.31
CA SER A 186 -4.63 39.72 15.21
C SER A 186 -3.87 39.90 16.52
N GLY A 187 -3.37 41.11 16.78
CA GLY A 187 -2.51 41.36 17.93
C GLY A 187 -1.26 40.48 17.91
N ASN A 188 -1.11 39.64 18.94
CA ASN A 188 -0.03 38.66 19.10
C ASN A 188 -0.41 37.24 18.62
N GLU A 189 -1.60 37.06 18.06
CA GLU A 189 -2.09 35.77 17.58
C GLU A 189 -2.00 35.70 16.07
N ALA A 190 -1.56 34.54 15.57
CA ALA A 190 -1.61 34.19 14.17
C ALA A 190 -2.47 32.92 14.01
N SER A 191 -3.43 32.98 13.08
CA SER A 191 -4.28 31.85 12.72
C SER A 191 -4.06 31.49 11.26
N PHE A 192 -3.82 30.22 11.00
CA PHE A 192 -3.61 29.66 9.68
C PHE A 192 -4.59 28.53 9.43
N ILE A 193 -4.97 28.33 8.16
CA ILE A 193 -5.82 27.23 7.73
C ILE A 193 -4.91 26.14 7.18
N LEU A 194 -5.02 24.94 7.75
CA LEU A 194 -4.33 23.75 7.24
C LEU A 194 -5.26 23.00 6.29
N GLY A 195 -4.85 22.88 5.04
CA GLY A 195 -5.46 21.97 4.08
C GLY A 195 -4.75 20.62 4.14
N ILE A 196 -5.48 19.58 4.51
CA ILE A 196 -4.98 18.20 4.48
C ILE A 196 -5.56 17.52 3.25
N THR A 197 -4.69 17.07 2.35
CA THR A 197 -5.04 16.29 1.18
C THR A 197 -4.63 14.84 1.43
N VAL A 198 -5.60 13.93 1.30
CA VAL A 198 -5.39 12.49 1.43
C VAL A 198 -5.60 11.88 0.05
N THR A 199 -4.62 11.14 -0.46
CA THR A 199 -4.65 10.58 -1.82
C THR A 199 -4.27 9.11 -1.78
N ASN A 200 -5.02 8.27 -2.48
CA ASN A 200 -4.62 6.88 -2.69
C ASN A 200 -3.59 6.82 -3.80
N VAL A 201 -2.37 6.39 -3.46
CA VAL A 201 -1.26 6.19 -4.40
C VAL A 201 -0.93 4.72 -4.60
N GLY A 202 -1.54 3.83 -3.81
CA GLY A 202 -1.43 2.39 -3.99
C GLY A 202 -2.35 1.86 -5.08
N GLU A 203 -2.10 0.61 -5.49
CA GLU A 203 -2.89 -0.10 -6.51
C GLU A 203 -4.26 -0.60 -6.00
N GLY A 204 -4.50 -0.53 -4.68
CA GLY A 204 -5.73 -0.99 -4.04
C GLY A 204 -6.82 0.08 -3.94
N VAL A 205 -7.92 -0.27 -3.27
CA VAL A 205 -9.01 0.68 -2.95
C VAL A 205 -9.09 0.86 -1.43
N PRO A 206 -8.96 2.08 -0.91
CA PRO A 206 -9.11 2.32 0.52
C PRO A 206 -10.57 2.20 0.92
N CYS A 207 -10.79 1.65 2.11
CA CYS A 207 -12.11 1.47 2.67
C CYS A 207 -12.03 1.64 4.19
N LEU A 208 -13.16 2.03 4.78
CA LEU A 208 -13.24 2.23 6.22
C LEU A 208 -13.10 0.89 6.95
N LYS A 209 -12.48 0.92 8.14
CA LYS A 209 -12.26 -0.27 8.96
C LYS A 209 -13.55 -1.07 9.13
N GLY A 210 -13.49 -2.37 8.83
CA GLY A 210 -14.63 -3.28 8.91
C GLY A 210 -15.62 -3.22 7.74
N ARG A 211 -15.45 -2.31 6.78
CA ARG A 211 -16.34 -2.17 5.60
C ARG A 211 -15.76 -2.77 4.31
N CYS A 212 -14.49 -3.20 4.35
CA CYS A 212 -13.81 -3.81 3.22
C CYS A 212 -14.13 -5.30 3.04
N LYS A 213 -14.62 -5.96 4.09
CA LYS A 213 -14.83 -7.41 4.07
C LYS A 213 -16.17 -7.71 3.40
N SER A 214 -16.17 -8.44 2.28
CA SER A 214 -17.40 -9.07 1.79
C SER A 214 -17.83 -10.11 2.81
N SER A 215 -19.06 -10.01 3.32
CA SER A 215 -19.60 -10.96 4.27
C SER A 215 -19.88 -12.34 3.64
N ALA A 216 -19.83 -12.50 2.31
CA ALA A 216 -20.21 -13.76 1.66
C ALA A 216 -19.85 -13.84 0.16
N GLY A 217 -18.68 -13.37 -0.29
CA GLY A 217 -18.27 -13.54 -1.70
C GLY A 217 -19.13 -12.79 -2.74
N TYR A 218 -20.02 -11.91 -2.30
CA TYR A 218 -20.73 -10.98 -3.17
C TYR A 218 -19.93 -9.68 -3.29
N PRO A 219 -19.90 -9.04 -4.48
CA PRO A 219 -19.33 -7.72 -4.62
C PRO A 219 -20.01 -6.76 -3.63
N ILE A 220 -19.19 -5.97 -2.94
CA ILE A 220 -19.68 -4.86 -2.12
C ILE A 220 -20.36 -3.92 -3.10
N GLU A 221 -21.69 -3.81 -3.04
CA GLU A 221 -22.41 -2.77 -3.77
C GLU A 221 -21.77 -1.44 -3.37
N ASP A 222 -21.35 -0.66 -4.37
CA ASP A 222 -20.76 0.65 -4.19
C ASP A 222 -21.58 1.44 -3.16
N PRO A 223 -20.94 2.04 -2.14
CA PRO A 223 -21.66 2.91 -1.24
C PRO A 223 -22.24 4.04 -2.08
N LYS A 224 -23.58 4.04 -2.23
CA LYS A 224 -24.31 5.15 -2.84
C LYS A 224 -23.77 6.43 -2.22
N THR A 225 -23.18 7.25 -3.07
CA THR A 225 -22.88 8.65 -2.80
C THR A 225 -24.21 9.36 -2.57
N ASP A 226 -24.53 9.60 -1.31
CA ASP A 226 -25.45 10.66 -0.90
C ASP A 226 -24.75 12.02 -0.96
#